data_AF-A0A9D8NUY7-F1
#
_entry.id   AF-A0A9D8NUY7-F1
#
_cell.length_a   1.000
_cell.length_b   1.000
_cell.length_c   1.000
_cell.angle_alpha   90.00
_cell.angle_beta   90.00
_cell.angle_gamma   90.00
#
_symmetry.space_group_name_H-M   'P 1'
#
loop_
_entity.id
_entity.type
_entity.pdbx_description
1 polymer ?
#
loop_
_entity_poly.entity_id
_entity_poly.type
_entity_poly.pdbx_seq_one_letter_code
_entity_poly.pdbx_strand_id
1 'polypeptide(L)'
;MIHESLGESALEVAERLSLSACAEGGWRRPATEQGSPIACTLRLLDAASALGWRRRDAHAAWCWHAGTAAVFEVFDPGAAVAKHRLGV
;
A
#
# COMPACT_ATOMS: atom_id res chain seq x y z
N MET A 1 -7.37 -9.52 34.00
CA MET A 1 -7.72 -10.01 32.66
C MET A 1 -7.63 -8.80 31.74
N ILE A 2 -6.49 -8.65 31.06
CA ILE A 2 -6.23 -7.48 30.20
C ILE A 2 -7.00 -7.75 28.90
N HIS A 3 -7.98 -6.91 28.58
CA HIS A 3 -8.54 -6.84 27.25
C HIS A 3 -7.46 -6.26 26.34
N GLU A 4 -6.62 -7.11 25.75
CA GLU A 4 -5.89 -6.72 24.56
C GLU A 4 -6.94 -6.38 23.50
N SER A 5 -6.95 -5.13 23.08
CA SER A 5 -7.64 -4.71 21.86
C SER A 5 -7.02 -5.53 20.72
N LEU A 6 -7.65 -6.65 20.36
CA LEU A 6 -7.34 -7.37 19.12
C LEU A 6 -7.57 -6.37 17.99
N GLY A 7 -6.49 -5.77 17.50
CA GLY A 7 -6.55 -4.82 16.40
C GLY A 7 -7.24 -5.47 15.19
N GLU A 8 -8.03 -4.68 14.47
CA GLU A 8 -8.70 -5.10 13.25
C GLU A 8 -7.69 -5.79 12.30
N SER A 9 -8.00 -7.01 11.87
CA SER A 9 -7.18 -7.77 10.93
C SER A 9 -7.15 -7.10 9.56
N ALA A 10 -6.12 -7.37 8.75
CA ALA A 10 -6.03 -6.81 7.41
C ALA A 10 -7.24 -7.19 6.52
N LEU A 11 -7.82 -8.38 6.74
CA LEU A 11 -9.02 -8.80 6.02
C LEU A 11 -10.25 -7.97 6.43
N GLU A 12 -10.47 -7.76 7.74
CA GLU A 12 -11.58 -6.93 8.24
C GLU A 12 -11.46 -5.48 7.73
N VAL A 13 -10.25 -4.90 7.74
CA VAL A 13 -10.00 -3.58 7.15
C VAL A 13 -10.33 -3.59 5.65
N ALA A 14 -9.93 -4.63 4.92
CA ALA A 14 -10.20 -4.75 3.49
C ALA A 14 -11.70 -4.83 3.18
N GLU A 15 -12.45 -5.62 3.95
CA GLU A 15 -13.90 -5.75 3.82
C GLU A 15 -14.61 -4.42 4.14
N ARG A 16 -14.27 -3.78 5.26
CA ARG A 16 -14.83 -2.49 5.67
C ARG A 16 -14.55 -1.39 4.64
N LEU A 17 -13.38 -1.41 4.02
CA LEU A 17 -13.01 -0.47 2.96
C LEU A 17 -13.35 -0.97 1.56
N SER A 18 -14.07 -2.08 1.41
CA SER A 18 -14.45 -2.66 0.11
C SER A 18 -13.26 -2.77 -0.86
N LEU A 19 -12.11 -3.21 -0.37
CA LEU A 19 -10.91 -3.42 -1.17
C LEU A 19 -10.96 -4.79 -1.86
N SER A 20 -10.44 -4.86 -3.08
CA SER A 20 -10.31 -6.13 -3.82
C SER A 20 -8.90 -6.69 -3.68
N ALA A 21 -8.79 -8.01 -3.46
CA ALA A 21 -7.51 -8.70 -3.45
C ALA A 21 -6.79 -8.54 -4.79
N CYS A 22 -5.46 -8.46 -4.77
CA CYS A 22 -4.63 -8.33 -5.95
C CYS A 22 -3.74 -9.54 -6.13
N ALA A 23 -3.55 -9.97 -7.38
CA ALA A 23 -2.61 -11.04 -7.72
C ALA A 23 -1.16 -10.73 -7.28
N GLU A 24 -0.81 -9.43 -7.24
CA GLU A 24 0.49 -8.92 -6.78
C GLU A 24 0.62 -8.82 -5.25
N GLY A 25 -0.34 -9.37 -4.49
CA GLY A 25 -0.42 -9.27 -3.03
C GLY A 25 -1.25 -8.09 -2.53
N GLY A 26 -1.73 -8.20 -1.30
CA GLY A 26 -2.56 -7.20 -0.63
C GLY A 26 -3.90 -6.89 -1.32
N TRP A 27 -4.50 -5.76 -0.94
CA TRP A 27 -5.81 -5.32 -1.43
C TRP A 27 -5.77 -3.89 -1.97
N ARG A 28 -6.64 -3.55 -2.91
CA ARG A 28 -6.75 -2.18 -3.45
C ARG A 28 -8.16 -1.82 -3.88
N ARG A 29 -8.42 -0.52 -3.96
CA ARG A 29 -9.51 0.05 -4.77
C ARG A 29 -9.13 1.43 -5.31
N PRO A 30 -9.67 1.86 -6.46
CA PRO A 30 -9.61 3.26 -6.86
C PRO A 30 -10.22 4.17 -5.79
N ALA A 31 -9.57 5.28 -5.52
CA ALA A 31 -10.04 6.30 -4.57
C ALA A 31 -10.50 7.59 -5.28
N THR A 32 -10.27 7.67 -6.58
CA THR A 32 -10.74 8.75 -7.47
C THR A 32 -11.62 8.18 -8.56
N GLU A 33 -12.54 9.00 -9.05
CA GLU A 33 -13.41 8.66 -10.18
C GLU A 33 -12.63 8.50 -11.49
N GLN A 34 -13.19 7.74 -12.42
CA GLN A 34 -12.63 7.54 -13.74
C GLN A 34 -12.60 8.88 -14.51
N GLY A 35 -11.44 9.22 -15.11
CA GLY A 35 -11.26 10.48 -15.82
C GLY A 35 -10.72 11.63 -14.97
N SER A 36 -10.51 11.42 -13.66
CA SER A 36 -9.76 12.37 -12.82
C SER A 36 -8.35 12.60 -13.38
N PRO A 37 -7.85 13.85 -13.40
CA PRO A 37 -6.47 14.15 -13.82
C PRO A 37 -5.43 13.51 -12.88
N ILE A 38 -5.84 13.10 -11.68
CA ILE A 38 -5.02 12.41 -10.69
C ILE A 38 -5.69 11.07 -10.35
N ALA A 39 -4.95 9.98 -10.53
CA ALA A 39 -5.40 8.64 -10.14
C ALA A 39 -4.91 8.31 -8.73
N CYS A 40 -5.85 8.20 -7.78
CA CYS A 40 -5.56 7.74 -6.42
C CYS A 40 -6.04 6.30 -6.23
N THR A 41 -5.29 5.52 -5.46
CA THR A 41 -5.64 4.15 -5.10
C THR A 41 -5.42 3.96 -3.62
N LEU A 42 -6.44 3.48 -2.91
CA LEU A 42 -6.26 2.97 -1.55
C LEU A 42 -5.60 1.60 -1.64
N ARG A 43 -4.54 1.40 -0.85
CA ARG A 43 -3.76 0.16 -0.82
C ARG A 43 -3.63 -0.32 0.63
N LEU A 44 -3.90 -1.60 0.84
CA LEU A 44 -3.64 -2.30 2.09
C LEU A 44 -2.70 -3.47 1.82
N LEU A 45 -1.67 -3.61 2.65
CA LEU A 45 -0.68 -4.67 2.59
C LEU A 45 -0.65 -5.38 3.94
N ASP A 46 -0.57 -6.70 3.92
CA ASP A 46 -0.24 -7.49 5.11
C ASP A 46 1.27 -7.77 5.16
N ALA A 47 1.73 -8.44 6.23
CA ALA A 47 3.15 -8.75 6.42
C ALA A 47 3.72 -9.72 5.36
N ALA A 48 2.85 -10.49 4.68
CA ALA A 48 3.25 -11.43 3.62
C ALA A 48 3.25 -10.77 2.23
N SER A 49 2.64 -9.59 2.10
CA SER A 49 2.49 -8.88 0.84
C SER A 49 3.80 -8.20 0.44
N ALA A 50 4.53 -8.82 -0.49
CA ALA A 50 5.62 -8.17 -1.22
C ALA A 50 5.10 -7.72 -2.60
N LEU A 51 5.05 -6.40 -2.82
CA LEU A 51 4.76 -5.88 -4.15
C LEU A 51 5.96 -6.11 -5.05
N GLY A 52 5.74 -6.79 -6.18
CA GLY A 52 6.78 -6.96 -7.20
C GLY A 52 7.27 -5.62 -7.76
N TRP A 53 8.52 -5.62 -8.25
CA TRP A 53 9.13 -4.47 -8.91
C TRP A 53 8.30 -4.02 -10.12
N ARG A 54 8.08 -2.71 -10.22
CA ARG A 54 7.33 -2.11 -11.33
C ARG A 54 7.79 -0.70 -11.62
N ARG A 55 7.69 -0.31 -12.89
CA ARG A 55 7.92 1.06 -13.37
C ARG A 55 6.58 1.71 -13.72
N ARG A 56 6.47 3.02 -13.50
CA ARG A 56 5.35 3.86 -13.94
C ARG A 56 5.93 5.00 -14.79
N ASP A 57 5.20 5.42 -15.81
CA ASP A 57 5.59 6.57 -16.64
C ASP A 57 5.23 7.91 -15.99
N ALA A 58 4.37 7.88 -14.97
CA ALA A 58 4.01 9.03 -14.15
C ALA A 58 4.62 8.91 -12.74
N HIS A 59 4.86 10.06 -12.10
CA HIS A 59 5.26 10.11 -10.70
C HIS A 59 4.17 9.49 -9.80
N ALA A 60 4.59 8.62 -8.89
CA ALA A 60 3.71 7.98 -7.92
C ALA A 60 4.04 8.49 -6.51
N ALA A 61 3.13 9.27 -5.93
CA ALA A 61 3.20 9.66 -4.52
C ALA A 61 2.54 8.58 -3.65
N TRP A 62 3.18 8.25 -2.52
CA TRP A 62 2.67 7.31 -1.53
C TRP A 62 2.39 8.02 -0.21
N CYS A 63 1.17 7.84 0.30
CA CYS A 63 0.75 8.39 1.58
C CYS A 63 0.53 7.24 2.58
N TRP A 64 1.16 7.33 3.74
CA TRP A 64 0.87 6.42 4.85
C TRP A 64 -0.40 6.87 5.58
N HIS A 65 -1.30 5.94 5.85
CA HIS A 65 -2.54 6.23 6.57
C HIS A 65 -2.60 5.57 7.95
N ALA A 66 -2.22 4.29 8.05
CA ALA A 66 -2.28 3.52 9.28
C ALA A 66 -1.44 2.23 9.17
N GLY A 67 -1.24 1.54 10.30
CA GLY A 67 -0.59 0.24 10.38
C GLY A 67 0.94 0.32 10.46
N THR A 68 1.62 -0.79 10.24
CA THR A 68 3.09 -0.84 10.28
C THR A 68 3.69 0.02 9.17
N ALA A 69 4.83 0.66 9.44
CA ALA A 69 5.58 1.38 8.42
C ALA A 69 5.98 0.45 7.26
N ALA A 70 5.84 0.94 6.03
CA ALA A 70 6.26 0.24 4.83
C ALA A 70 7.69 0.61 4.45
N VAL A 71 8.41 -0.31 3.81
CA VAL A 71 9.71 -0.05 3.20
C VAL A 71 9.56 -0.11 1.68
N PHE A 72 9.95 0.98 1.01
CA PHE A 72 10.00 1.08 -0.43
C PHE A 72 11.42 0.95 -0.91
N GLU A 73 11.63 0.05 -1.87
CA GLU A 73 12.88 -0.05 -2.60
C GLU A 73 12.71 0.65 -3.95
N VAL A 74 13.57 1.62 -4.22
CA VAL A 74 13.50 2.46 -5.43
C VAL A 74 14.80 2.28 -6.20
N PHE A 75 14.67 1.98 -7.48
CA PHE A 75 15.78 1.84 -8.40
C PHE A 75 15.75 2.98 -9.42
N ASP A 76 16.81 3.80 -9.40
CA ASP A 76 17.07 4.79 -10.44
C ASP A 76 18.19 4.29 -11.37
N PRO A 77 18.03 4.37 -12.70
CA PRO A 77 19.05 3.90 -13.64
C PRO A 77 20.41 4.54 -13.37
N GLY A 78 21.45 3.70 -13.18
CA GLY A 78 22.81 4.16 -12.88
C GLY A 78 23.08 4.42 -11.40
N ALA A 79 22.10 4.20 -10.51
CA ALA A 79 22.24 4.27 -9.07
C ALA A 79 22.07 2.90 -8.41
N ALA A 80 22.52 2.78 -7.16
CA ALA A 80 22.16 1.68 -6.29
C ALA A 80 20.70 1.78 -5.84
N VAL A 81 20.10 0.65 -5.44
CA VAL A 81 18.73 0.64 -4.89
C VAL A 81 18.71 1.42 -3.58
N ALA A 82 17.84 2.43 -3.52
CA ALA A 82 17.57 3.20 -2.31
C ALA A 82 16.41 2.57 -1.52
N LYS A 83 16.47 2.65 -0.18
CA LYS A 83 15.39 2.20 0.71
C LYS A 83 14.77 3.38 1.43
N HIS A 84 13.46 3.49 1.37
CA HIS A 84 12.70 4.56 2.00
C HIS A 84 11.65 3.97 2.96
N ARG A 85 11.65 4.45 4.21
CA ARG A 85 10.60 4.11 5.18
C ARG A 85 9.44 5.08 5.04
N LEU A 86 8.22 4.54 4.97
CA LEU A 86 6.98 5.30 4.90
C LEU A 86 6.06 4.89 6.07
N GLY A 87 5.91 5.77 7.05
CA GLY A 87 5.13 5.56 8.27
C GLY A 87 5.90 5.96 9.51
N VAL A 88 5.21 5.97 10.66
CA VAL A 88 5.80 6.25 11.99
C VAL A 88 6.27 4.96 12.63
#